data_AF-A0A7X0MA86-F1
#
_entry.id   AF-A0A7X0MA86-F1
#
_cell.length_a   1.000
_cell.length_b   1.000
_cell.length_c   1.000
_cell.angle_alpha   90.00
_cell.angle_beta   90.00
_cell.angle_gamma   90.00
#
_symmetry.space_group_name_H-M   'P 1'
#
loop_
_entity.id
_entity.type
_entity.pdbx_description
1 polymer ?
#
loop_
_entity_poly.entity_id
_entity_poly.type
_entity_poly.pdbx_seq_one_letter_code
_entity_poly.pdbx_strand_id
1 'polypeptide(L)'
;MADISYFEAWEIWLSGRSTLGHDLFGVISMVWVGRIGKIVSFLGGLTILIDIVGVENLGKYVPAIRKVTNTCGCLSIPTVLLTLLLVFNEDSPVWTLFNIPAGTNFLNYVVRFALGMLLLPVILVSGPILISAAYALIESIESSLVKAFSDPQKSKVLLKVAALCLLVGFHFDLLAS
;
A
#
# COMPACT_ATOMS: atom_id res chain seq x y z
N MET A 1 15.67 -4.99 -19.62
CA MET A 1 14.20 -5.13 -19.65
C MET A 1 13.77 -4.79 -21.06
N ALA A 2 12.75 -5.47 -21.59
CA ALA A 2 12.25 -5.18 -22.92
C ALA A 2 11.14 -4.13 -22.82
N ASP A 3 11.26 -3.07 -23.61
CA ASP A 3 10.27 -2.00 -23.67
C ASP A 3 9.07 -2.49 -24.46
N ILE A 4 7.88 -2.42 -23.85
CA ILE A 4 6.64 -2.83 -24.51
C ILE A 4 5.65 -1.68 -24.57
N SER A 5 4.90 -1.65 -25.67
CA SER A 5 3.76 -0.74 -25.81
C SER A 5 2.55 -1.23 -25.01
N TYR A 6 1.58 -0.35 -24.77
CA TYR A 6 0.36 -0.72 -24.04
C TYR A 6 -0.46 -1.82 -24.73
N PHE A 7 -0.55 -1.81 -26.06
CA PHE A 7 -1.26 -2.85 -26.81
C PHE A 7 -0.52 -4.19 -26.79
N GLU A 8 0.81 -4.15 -26.83
CA GLU A 8 1.66 -5.34 -26.74
C GLU A 8 1.59 -5.96 -25.35
N ALA A 9 1.52 -5.16 -24.28
CA ALA A 9 1.27 -5.66 -22.93
C ALA A 9 -0.06 -6.44 -22.86
N TRP A 10 -1.10 -5.94 -23.51
CA TRP A 10 -2.39 -6.63 -23.62
C TRP A 10 -2.30 -7.92 -24.44
N GLU A 11 -1.56 -7.93 -25.54
CA GLU A 11 -1.33 -9.13 -26.35
C GLU A 11 -0.58 -10.21 -25.56
N ILE A 12 0.46 -9.84 -24.82
CA ILE A 12 1.22 -10.74 -23.96
C ILE A 12 0.31 -11.33 -22.89
N TRP A 13 -0.48 -10.50 -22.20
CA TRP A 13 -1.42 -10.94 -21.17
C TRP A 13 -2.50 -11.88 -21.74
N LEU A 14 -3.13 -11.51 -22.87
CA LEU A 14 -4.14 -12.34 -23.54
C LEU A 14 -3.58 -13.68 -24.04
N SER A 15 -2.27 -13.74 -24.33
CA SER A 15 -1.57 -14.98 -24.68
C SER A 15 -1.30 -15.90 -23.47
N GLY A 16 -1.68 -15.48 -22.25
CA GLY A 16 -1.43 -16.21 -21.00
C GLY A 16 0.03 -16.16 -20.55
N ARG A 17 0.84 -15.28 -21.14
CA ARG A 17 2.23 -15.06 -20.73
C ARG A 17 2.28 -13.94 -19.70
N SER A 18 3.19 -14.07 -18.75
CA SER A 18 3.39 -13.02 -17.74
C SER A 18 4.05 -11.79 -18.37
N THR A 19 3.52 -10.61 -18.04
CA THR A 19 4.09 -9.31 -18.41
C THR A 19 5.24 -8.90 -17.48
N LEU A 20 5.52 -9.68 -16.43
CA LEU A 20 6.64 -9.45 -15.51
C LEU A 20 7.99 -9.45 -16.26
N GLY A 21 8.85 -8.49 -15.92
CA GLY A 21 10.18 -8.31 -16.54
C GLY A 21 10.20 -7.37 -17.75
N HIS A 22 9.06 -6.81 -18.14
CA HIS A 22 8.94 -5.78 -19.18
C HIS A 22 8.68 -4.41 -18.55
N ASP A 23 9.05 -3.36 -19.29
CA ASP A 23 8.80 -1.98 -18.91
C ASP A 23 7.75 -1.36 -19.84
N LEU A 24 6.69 -0.81 -19.26
CA LEU A 24 5.66 -0.10 -20.00
C LEU A 24 6.20 1.27 -20.43
N PHE A 25 6.17 1.53 -21.73
CA PHE A 25 6.75 2.73 -22.35
C PHE A 25 8.24 2.95 -22.04
N GLY A 26 8.97 1.90 -21.65
CA GLY A 26 10.40 1.97 -21.29
C GLY A 26 10.72 2.80 -20.04
N VAL A 27 9.70 3.18 -19.25
CA VAL A 27 9.87 4.03 -18.06
C VAL A 27 9.33 3.38 -16.81
N ILE A 28 8.20 2.67 -16.90
CA ILE A 28 7.51 2.14 -15.71
C ILE A 28 7.53 0.62 -15.77
N SER A 29 8.23 0.02 -14.81
CA SER A 29 8.21 -1.44 -14.67
C SER A 29 6.79 -1.95 -14.48
N MET A 30 6.42 -3.03 -15.18
CA MET A 30 5.10 -3.65 -15.07
C MET A 30 4.74 -4.02 -13.62
N VAL A 31 5.72 -4.32 -12.77
CA VAL A 31 5.52 -4.54 -11.33
C VAL A 31 4.94 -3.31 -10.63
N TRP A 32 5.45 -2.12 -10.94
CA TRP A 32 4.94 -0.87 -10.38
C TRP A 32 3.57 -0.51 -10.94
N VAL A 33 3.31 -0.77 -12.23
CA VAL A 33 1.99 -0.60 -12.84
C VAL A 33 0.94 -1.42 -12.07
N GLY A 34 1.22 -2.70 -11.79
CA GLY A 34 0.32 -3.55 -11.01
C GLY A 34 0.11 -3.06 -9.58
N ARG A 35 1.18 -2.66 -8.88
CA ARG A 35 1.08 -2.13 -7.50
C ARG A 35 0.25 -0.85 -7.44
N ILE A 36 0.45 0.08 -8.38
CA ILE A 36 -0.37 1.29 -8.49
C ILE A 36 -1.82 0.91 -8.79
N GLY A 37 -2.03 -0.03 -9.72
CA GLY A 37 -3.36 -0.57 -10.05
C GLY A 37 -4.12 -1.04 -8.80
N LYS A 38 -3.49 -1.89 -7.98
CA LYS A 38 -4.07 -2.37 -6.70
C LYS A 38 -4.39 -1.26 -5.72
N ILE A 39 -3.49 -0.29 -5.55
CA ILE A 39 -3.72 0.84 -4.63
C ILE A 39 -4.90 1.68 -5.11
N VAL A 40 -4.92 2.03 -6.39
CA VAL A 40 -5.98 2.86 -6.99
C VAL A 40 -7.32 2.13 -6.96
N SER A 41 -7.36 0.83 -7.26
CA SER A 41 -8.59 0.03 -7.21
C SER A 41 -9.11 -0.12 -5.79
N PHE A 42 -8.21 -0.36 -4.83
CA PHE A 42 -8.55 -0.44 -3.42
C PHE A 42 -9.13 0.87 -2.90
N LEU A 43 -8.51 2.01 -3.19
CA LEU A 43 -9.01 3.33 -2.77
C LEU A 43 -10.37 3.66 -3.41
N GLY A 44 -10.55 3.33 -4.69
CA GLY A 44 -11.83 3.47 -5.39
C GLY A 44 -12.92 2.63 -4.74
N GLY A 45 -12.65 1.33 -4.50
CA GLY A 45 -13.59 0.42 -3.84
C GLY A 45 -13.91 0.84 -2.40
N LEU A 46 -12.91 1.26 -1.63
CA LEU A 46 -13.09 1.75 -0.26
C LEU A 46 -13.98 2.99 -0.23
N THR A 47 -13.79 3.93 -1.15
CA THR A 47 -14.63 5.14 -1.24
C THR A 47 -16.09 4.80 -1.52
N ILE A 48 -16.34 3.85 -2.43
CA ILE A 48 -17.70 3.37 -2.73
C ILE A 48 -18.31 2.67 -1.50
N LEU A 49 -17.54 1.83 -0.81
CA LEU A 49 -18.01 1.16 0.41
C LEU A 49 -18.36 2.17 1.51
N ILE A 50 -17.56 3.21 1.69
CA ILE A 50 -17.82 4.29 2.65
C ILE A 50 -19.14 5.00 2.34
N ASP A 51 -19.40 5.28 1.06
CA ASP A 51 -20.66 5.89 0.61
C ASP A 51 -21.87 4.97 0.87
N ILE A 52 -21.73 3.66 0.58
CA ILE A 52 -22.79 2.65 0.82
C ILE A 52 -23.09 2.50 2.31
N VAL A 53 -22.06 2.45 3.15
CA VAL A 53 -22.21 2.33 4.61
C VAL A 53 -22.82 3.61 5.21
N GLY A 54 -22.60 4.75 4.57
CA GLY A 54 -22.98 6.06 5.06
C GLY A 54 -21.98 6.60 6.08
N VAL A 55 -21.61 7.88 5.92
CA VAL A 55 -20.65 8.57 6.80
C VAL A 55 -21.17 8.63 8.23
N GLU A 56 -22.49 8.64 8.43
CA GLU A 56 -23.13 8.72 9.74
C GLU A 56 -22.90 7.44 10.56
N ASN A 57 -22.82 6.29 9.88
CA ASN A 57 -22.55 5.02 10.55
C ASN A 57 -21.07 4.87 10.90
N LEU A 58 -20.17 5.38 10.06
CA LEU A 58 -18.73 5.38 10.37
C LEU A 58 -18.40 6.23 11.59
N GLY A 59 -19.06 7.39 11.74
CA GLY A 59 -18.87 8.27 12.89
C GLY A 59 -19.13 7.61 14.25
N LYS A 60 -19.92 6.52 14.31
CA LYS A 60 -20.16 5.76 15.55
C LYS A 60 -18.95 4.94 16.01
N TYR A 61 -18.10 4.51 15.07
CA TYR A 61 -16.93 3.68 15.36
C TYR A 61 -15.67 4.52 15.66
N VAL A 62 -15.63 5.77 15.20
CA VAL A 62 -14.49 6.69 15.39
C VAL A 62 -14.08 6.85 16.86
N PRO A 63 -14.99 7.06 17.83
CA PRO A 63 -14.60 7.23 19.23
C PRO A 63 -13.95 5.98 19.83
N ALA A 64 -14.42 4.79 19.42
CA ALA A 64 -13.86 3.52 19.87
C ALA A 64 -12.44 3.32 19.35
N ILE A 65 -12.20 3.67 18.08
CA ILE A 65 -10.85 3.63 17.47
C ILE A 65 -9.95 4.67 18.14
N ARG A 66 -10.41 5.92 18.28
CA ARG A 66 -9.66 7.03 18.92
C ARG A 66 -9.21 6.71 20.34
N LYS A 67 -10.04 6.00 21.11
CA LYS A 67 -9.72 5.58 22.48
C LYS A 67 -8.55 4.59 22.52
N VAL A 68 -8.46 3.66 21.57
CA VAL A 68 -7.34 2.72 21.46
C VAL A 68 -6.06 3.45 21.05
N THR A 69 -6.17 4.47 20.18
CA THR A 69 -4.99 5.11 19.59
C THR A 69 -4.38 6.23 20.43
N ASN A 70 -5.16 7.00 21.20
CA ASN A 70 -4.62 8.04 22.10
C ASN A 70 -3.69 7.48 23.19
N THR A 71 -3.68 6.16 23.41
CA THR A 71 -2.74 5.48 24.31
C THR A 71 -1.34 5.30 23.66
N CYS A 72 -1.20 5.46 22.34
CA CYS A 72 0.05 5.38 21.58
C CYS A 72 0.35 6.73 20.88
N GLY A 73 1.08 7.63 21.57
CA GLY A 73 1.25 9.02 21.16
C GLY A 73 2.03 9.31 19.85
N CYS A 74 1.75 10.50 19.31
CA CYS A 74 2.48 11.36 18.36
C CYS A 74 3.54 10.71 17.43
N LEU A 75 3.15 10.35 16.22
CA LEU A 75 4.07 10.33 15.07
C LEU A 75 3.40 10.86 13.80
N SER A 76 4.18 11.56 12.98
CA SER A 76 3.71 12.28 11.80
C SER A 76 3.61 11.36 10.58
N ILE A 77 2.65 11.68 9.68
CA ILE A 77 2.36 10.99 8.41
C ILE A 77 3.62 10.64 7.56
N PRO A 78 4.70 11.46 7.52
CA PRO A 78 5.91 11.10 6.77
C PRO A 78 6.65 9.88 7.33
N THR A 79 6.67 9.71 8.66
CA THR A 79 7.42 8.63 9.32
C THR A 79 6.77 7.26 9.07
N VAL A 80 5.45 7.26 8.95
CA VAL A 80 4.60 6.14 8.52
C VAL A 80 5.02 5.58 7.18
N LEU A 81 5.03 6.49 6.19
CA LEU A 81 5.17 6.16 4.79
C LEU A 81 6.58 5.62 4.56
N LEU A 82 7.57 6.26 5.21
CA LEU A 82 8.94 5.82 5.20
C LEU A 82 9.09 4.41 5.80
N THR A 83 8.40 4.12 6.92
CA THR A 83 8.49 2.82 7.58
C THR A 83 7.83 1.72 6.75
N LEU A 84 6.68 1.98 6.12
CA LEU A 84 6.05 1.04 5.18
C LEU A 84 6.93 0.79 3.97
N LEU A 85 7.49 1.84 3.37
CA LEU A 85 8.38 1.73 2.22
C LEU A 85 9.63 0.92 2.53
N LEU A 86 10.17 1.02 3.76
CA LEU A 86 11.34 0.25 4.18
C LEU A 86 11.00 -1.24 4.45
N VAL A 87 9.79 -1.55 4.94
CA VAL A 87 9.38 -2.94 5.23
C VAL A 87 8.97 -3.69 3.97
N PHE A 88 8.27 -3.02 3.04
CA PHE A 88 7.69 -3.65 1.85
C PHE A 88 8.57 -3.60 0.60
N ASN A 89 9.75 -2.96 0.66
CA ASN A 89 10.72 -3.05 -0.42
C ASN A 89 11.47 -4.39 -0.32
N GLU A 90 11.36 -5.25 -1.34
CA GLU A 90 12.05 -6.54 -1.41
C GLU A 90 13.58 -6.38 -1.42
N ASP A 91 14.08 -5.25 -1.90
CA ASP A 91 15.50 -4.88 -1.85
C ASP A 91 15.91 -4.28 -0.50
N SER A 92 15.01 -4.24 0.50
CA SER A 92 15.36 -3.65 1.78
C SER A 92 16.42 -4.52 2.48
N PRO A 93 17.34 -3.89 3.22
CA PRO A 93 18.36 -4.60 3.98
C PRO A 93 17.74 -5.61 4.97
N VAL A 94 16.47 -5.41 5.37
CA VAL A 94 15.73 -6.35 6.22
C VAL A 94 15.57 -7.70 5.52
N TRP A 95 15.13 -7.75 4.26
CA TRP A 95 14.91 -9.00 3.53
C TRP A 95 16.20 -9.75 3.20
N THR A 96 17.29 -9.02 2.91
CA THR A 96 18.61 -9.63 2.65
C THR A 96 19.17 -10.43 3.82
N LEU A 97 18.74 -10.11 5.05
CA LEU A 97 19.17 -10.83 6.26
C LEU A 97 18.45 -12.18 6.40
N PHE A 98 17.21 -12.29 5.94
CA PHE A 98 16.40 -13.51 6.02
C PHE A 98 16.66 -14.50 4.87
N ASN A 99 17.21 -14.03 3.75
CA ASN A 99 17.55 -14.91 2.62
C ASN A 99 18.93 -15.56 2.85
N ILE A 100 18.93 -16.78 3.42
CA ILE A 100 20.15 -17.55 3.71
C ILE A 100 20.33 -18.63 2.61
N PRO A 101 21.37 -18.52 1.76
CA PRO A 101 21.69 -19.58 0.82
C PRO A 101 22.07 -20.87 1.54
N ALA A 102 21.62 -22.02 1.03
CA ALA A 102 22.06 -23.31 1.54
C ALA A 102 23.60 -23.44 1.36
N GLY A 103 24.33 -23.67 2.47
CA GLY A 103 25.78 -23.91 2.46
C GLY A 103 26.66 -22.82 3.10
N THR A 104 26.11 -21.83 3.81
CA THR A 104 26.94 -20.79 4.47
C THR A 104 27.65 -21.28 5.73
N ASN A 105 28.91 -20.87 5.93
CA ASN A 105 29.72 -21.17 7.12
C ASN A 105 29.09 -20.69 8.43
N PHE A 106 29.35 -21.39 9.54
CA PHE A 106 28.81 -21.09 10.89
C PHE A 106 29.01 -19.63 11.33
N LEU A 107 30.13 -19.00 10.98
CA LEU A 107 30.41 -17.60 11.29
C LEU A 107 29.40 -16.63 10.64
N ASN A 108 28.96 -16.92 9.41
CA ASN A 108 27.93 -16.12 8.74
C ASN A 108 26.56 -16.25 9.42
N TYR A 109 26.27 -17.43 10.00
CA TYR A 109 25.05 -17.65 10.77
C TYR A 109 25.04 -16.80 12.05
N VAL A 110 26.15 -16.79 12.80
CA VAL A 110 26.27 -16.00 14.05
C VAL A 110 26.18 -14.50 13.78
N VAL A 111 26.86 -14.00 12.73
CA VAL A 111 26.81 -12.56 12.37
C VAL A 111 25.40 -12.14 11.95
N ARG A 112 24.70 -12.97 11.15
CA ARG A 112 23.32 -12.68 10.73
C ARG A 112 22.33 -12.76 11.89
N PHE A 113 22.50 -13.71 12.81
CA PHE A 113 21.69 -13.80 14.01
C PHE A 113 21.87 -12.58 14.92
N ALA A 114 23.11 -12.12 15.11
CA ALA A 114 23.41 -10.90 15.88
C ALA A 114 22.80 -9.64 15.22
N LEU A 115 22.89 -9.52 13.89
CA LEU A 115 22.23 -8.45 13.12
C LEU A 115 20.70 -8.51 13.23
N GLY A 116 20.10 -9.71 13.15
CA GLY A 116 18.66 -9.90 13.32
C GLY A 116 18.17 -9.49 14.72
N MET A 117 18.92 -9.82 15.77
CA MET A 117 18.65 -9.38 17.14
C MET A 117 18.80 -7.87 17.32
N LEU A 118 19.63 -7.21 16.52
CA LEU A 118 19.81 -5.75 16.53
C LEU A 118 18.69 -5.02 15.76
N LEU A 119 18.06 -5.69 14.78
CA LEU A 119 16.89 -5.19 14.06
C LEU A 119 15.55 -5.51 14.72
N LEU A 120 15.48 -6.52 15.60
CA LEU A 120 14.26 -6.84 16.35
C LEU A 120 13.68 -5.63 17.11
N PRO A 121 14.47 -4.80 17.81
CA PRO A 121 13.97 -3.57 18.43
C PRO A 121 13.47 -2.56 17.39
N VAL A 122 14.12 -2.46 16.23
CA VAL A 122 13.68 -1.57 15.14
C VAL A 122 12.31 -2.03 14.64
N ILE A 123 12.11 -3.33 14.45
CA ILE A 123 10.81 -3.90 14.04
C ILE A 123 9.76 -3.67 15.15
N LEU A 124 10.09 -3.96 16.40
CA LEU A 124 9.20 -3.79 17.56
C LEU A 124 8.84 -2.32 17.82
N VAL A 125 9.72 -1.37 17.51
CA VAL A 125 9.46 0.07 17.60
C VAL A 125 8.72 0.57 16.35
N SER A 126 9.03 0.01 15.18
CA SER A 126 8.38 0.35 13.90
C SER A 126 6.91 -0.07 13.86
N GLY A 127 6.53 -1.17 14.52
CA GLY A 127 5.13 -1.63 14.56
C GLY A 127 4.17 -0.60 15.18
N PRO A 128 4.40 -0.14 16.41
CA PRO A 128 3.64 0.94 17.04
C PRO A 128 3.68 2.24 16.22
N ILE A 129 4.84 2.56 15.62
CA ILE A 129 4.98 3.70 14.71
C ILE A 129 4.02 3.54 13.54
N LEU A 130 3.96 2.38 12.88
CA LEU A 130 3.10 2.06 11.74
C LEU A 130 1.60 2.03 12.07
N ILE A 131 1.25 1.73 13.32
CA ILE A 131 -0.13 1.78 13.79
C ILE A 131 -0.57 3.23 14.05
N SER A 132 0.22 4.04 14.78
CA SER A 132 -0.12 5.44 15.07
C SER A 132 -0.15 6.31 13.80
N ALA A 133 0.80 6.04 12.95
CA ALA A 133 0.87 6.38 11.55
C ALA A 133 -0.40 6.20 10.72
N ALA A 134 -0.87 4.95 10.60
CA ALA A 134 -2.06 4.60 9.86
C ALA A 134 -3.27 5.34 10.43
N TYR A 135 -3.27 5.56 11.74
CA TYR A 135 -4.31 6.33 12.42
C TYR A 135 -4.29 7.83 12.09
N ALA A 136 -3.12 8.48 12.08
CA ALA A 136 -3.02 9.89 11.65
C ALA A 136 -3.49 10.06 10.19
N LEU A 137 -3.21 9.07 9.35
CA LEU A 137 -3.76 8.99 8.00
C LEU A 137 -5.28 8.85 8.03
N ILE A 138 -5.83 7.94 8.83
CA ILE A 138 -7.28 7.75 8.99
C ILE A 138 -7.96 9.03 9.48
N GLU A 139 -7.40 9.75 10.45
CA GLU A 139 -7.99 11.00 10.96
C GLU A 139 -7.94 12.13 9.90
N SER A 140 -6.83 12.22 9.15
CA SER A 140 -6.72 13.16 8.03
C SER A 140 -7.72 12.83 6.92
N ILE A 141 -7.84 11.55 6.59
CA ILE A 141 -8.81 11.02 5.64
C ILE A 141 -10.23 11.29 6.14
N GLU A 142 -10.54 11.05 7.42
CA GLU A 142 -11.86 11.28 8.02
C GLU A 142 -12.26 12.75 7.91
N SER A 143 -11.39 13.67 8.35
CA SER A 143 -11.68 15.11 8.27
C SER A 143 -11.88 15.59 6.83
N SER A 144 -11.17 14.98 5.89
CA SER A 144 -11.27 15.28 4.45
C SER A 144 -12.53 14.67 3.85
N LEU A 145 -12.82 13.40 4.15
CA LEU A 145 -14.00 12.67 3.68
C LEU A 145 -15.28 13.30 4.24
N VAL A 146 -15.34 13.60 5.53
CA VAL A 146 -16.51 14.27 6.12
C VAL A 146 -16.79 15.59 5.39
N LYS A 147 -15.76 16.42 5.15
CA LYS A 147 -15.92 17.66 4.35
C LYS A 147 -16.33 17.39 2.91
N ALA A 148 -15.80 16.34 2.30
CA ALA A 148 -16.02 15.99 0.91
C ALA A 148 -17.43 15.40 0.67
N PHE A 149 -17.96 14.65 1.64
CA PHE A 149 -19.28 14.02 1.60
C PHE A 149 -20.39 14.86 2.25
N SER A 150 -20.06 15.95 2.96
CA SER A 150 -21.07 16.89 3.50
C SER A 150 -21.90 17.58 2.43
N ASP A 151 -21.40 17.64 1.19
CA ASP A 151 -22.09 18.24 0.06
C ASP A 151 -22.63 17.14 -0.88
N PRO A 152 -23.96 17.00 -1.05
CA PRO A 152 -24.56 15.98 -1.90
C PRO A 152 -24.08 16.02 -3.36
N GLN A 153 -23.67 17.18 -3.87
CA GLN A 153 -23.14 17.28 -5.22
C GLN A 153 -21.71 16.76 -5.30
N LYS A 154 -20.87 17.06 -4.30
CA LYS A 154 -19.47 16.59 -4.25
C LYS A 154 -19.39 15.07 -4.03
N SER A 155 -20.26 14.50 -3.18
CA SER A 155 -20.36 13.04 -3.01
C SER A 155 -20.60 12.34 -4.36
N LYS A 156 -21.56 12.81 -5.17
CA LYS A 156 -21.83 12.22 -6.49
C LYS A 156 -20.64 12.28 -7.45
N VAL A 157 -19.86 13.37 -7.41
CA VAL A 157 -18.64 13.50 -8.23
C VAL A 157 -17.57 12.55 -7.73
N LEU A 158 -17.34 12.50 -6.42
CA LEU A 158 -16.38 11.59 -5.79
C LEU A 158 -16.70 10.13 -6.08
N LEU A 159 -17.98 9.75 -6.07
CA LEU A 159 -18.41 8.39 -6.39
C LEU A 159 -18.10 8.03 -7.85
N LYS A 160 -18.31 8.97 -8.80
CA LYS A 160 -17.93 8.76 -10.20
C LYS A 160 -16.43 8.62 -10.38
N VAL A 161 -15.65 9.47 -9.70
CA VAL A 161 -14.18 9.39 -9.72
C VAL A 161 -13.72 8.08 -9.09
N ALA A 162 -14.30 7.67 -7.96
CA ALA A 162 -13.98 6.42 -7.28
C ALA A 162 -14.30 5.20 -8.15
N ALA A 163 -15.45 5.20 -8.84
CA ALA A 163 -15.80 4.16 -9.79
C ALA A 163 -14.81 4.10 -10.97
N LEU A 164 -14.38 5.25 -11.49
CA LEU A 164 -13.35 5.32 -12.52
C LEU A 164 -12.01 4.78 -12.00
N CYS A 165 -11.57 5.20 -10.81
CA CYS A 165 -10.37 4.70 -10.17
C CYS A 165 -10.45 3.18 -9.94
N LEU A 166 -11.59 2.66 -9.50
CA LEU A 166 -11.79 1.22 -9.33
C LEU A 166 -11.55 0.46 -10.64
N LEU A 167 -12.18 0.91 -11.72
CA LEU A 167 -12.05 0.29 -13.04
C LEU A 167 -10.64 0.41 -13.62
N VAL A 168 -10.06 1.60 -13.58
CA VAL A 168 -8.72 1.87 -14.13
C VAL A 168 -7.65 1.16 -13.30
N GLY A 169 -7.77 1.18 -11.97
CA GLY A 169 -6.87 0.48 -11.08
C GLY A 169 -6.92 -1.03 -11.29
N PHE A 170 -8.12 -1.61 -11.39
CA PHE A 170 -8.31 -3.02 -11.67
C PHE A 170 -7.74 -3.40 -13.04
N HIS A 171 -7.93 -2.54 -14.04
CA HIS A 171 -7.36 -2.72 -15.36
C HIS A 171 -5.82 -2.80 -15.34
N PHE A 172 -5.14 -1.92 -14.60
CA PHE A 172 -3.67 -1.96 -14.48
C PHE A 172 -3.16 -3.12 -13.65
N ASP A 173 -3.91 -3.52 -12.61
CA ASP A 173 -3.59 -4.71 -11.83
C ASP A 173 -3.65 -5.96 -12.71
N LEU A 174 -4.71 -6.09 -13.52
CA LEU A 174 -4.89 -7.19 -14.45
C LEU A 174 -3.81 -7.21 -15.53
N LEU A 175 -3.45 -6.06 -16.10
CA LEU A 175 -2.39 -6.00 -17.13
C LEU A 175 -1.03 -6.48 -16.59
N ALA A 176 -0.80 -6.32 -15.28
CA ALA A 176 0.45 -6.66 -14.60
C ALA A 176 0.47 -8.04 -13.93
N SER A 177 -0.65 -8.79 -13.95
CA SER A 177 -0.76 -10.16 -13.43
C SER A 177 -0.29 -11.17 -14.47
#